data_AF-A0A183BU83-F1
#
_entry.id   AF-A0A183BU83-F1
#
_cell.length_a   1.000
_cell.length_b   1.000
_cell.length_c   1.000
_cell.angle_alpha   90.00
_cell.angle_beta   90.00
_cell.angle_gamma   90.00
#
_symmetry.space_group_name_H-M   'P 1'
#
loop_
_entity.id
_entity.type
_entity.pdbx_description
1 polymer ?
#
loop_
_entity_poly.entity_id
_entity_poly.type
_entity_poly.pdbx_seq_one_letter_code
_entity_poly.pdbx_strand_id
1 'polypeptide(L)'
;MMTLFNEINARKIHGERNVFRGLFTNPIFCVIWVFTIIVQFAVVQYGGRWFSTKPLTLFQWLCCVAFGVGSLLWAQVIATIPTKFLPRC
;
A
#
# COMPACT_ATOMS: atom_id res chain seq x y z
N MET A 1 -3.03 0.05 -6.59
CA MET A 1 -1.83 0.41 -5.78
C MET A 1 -2.16 0.85 -4.38
N MET A 2 -3.05 1.83 -4.13
CA MET A 2 -3.41 2.23 -2.76
C MET A 2 -3.79 1.06 -1.82
N THR A 3 -4.46 0.03 -2.33
CA THR A 3 -4.80 -1.19 -1.56
C THR A 3 -3.57 -1.87 -0.96
N LEU A 4 -2.51 -2.06 -1.76
CA LEU A 4 -1.23 -2.64 -1.32
C LEU A 4 -0.54 -1.78 -0.25
N PHE A 5 -0.63 -0.46 -0.40
CA PHE A 5 -0.07 0.49 0.57
C PHE A 5 -0.90 0.56 1.85
N ASN A 6 -2.22 0.36 1.74
CA ASN A 6 -3.10 0.30 2.90
C ASN A 6 -2.88 -0.98 3.71
N GLU A 7 -2.63 -2.13 3.08
CA GLU A 7 -2.24 -3.36 3.78
C GLU A 7 -0.94 -3.18 4.58
N ILE A 8 0.02 -2.45 4.03
CA ILE A 8 1.27 -2.10 4.73
C ILE A 8 0.98 -1.17 5.92
N ASN A 9 0.15 -0.14 5.74
CA ASN A 9 -0.24 0.78 6.81
C ASN A 9 -1.01 0.09 7.94
N ALA A 10 -1.97 -0.79 7.61
CA ALA A 10 -2.76 -1.54 8.59
C ALA A 10 -1.89 -2.49 9.44
N ARG A 11 -0.75 -2.94 8.91
CA ARG A 11 0.20 -3.79 9.62
C ARG A 11 0.95 -3.07 10.74
N LYS A 12 1.10 -1.74 10.66
CA LYS A 12 1.86 -0.93 11.63
C LYS A 12 1.02 0.20 12.23
N ILE A 13 0.02 -0.19 13.03
CA ILE A 13 -0.65 0.72 13.97
C ILE A 13 0.21 0.88 15.26
N HIS A 14 1.12 -0.06 15.52
CA HIS A 14 2.09 0.01 16.63
C HIS A 14 3.42 0.60 16.14
N GLY A 15 3.59 1.93 16.29
CA GLY A 15 4.83 2.71 16.53
C GLY A 15 6.20 2.37 15.92
N GLU A 16 6.36 1.37 15.05
CA GLU A 16 7.67 0.95 14.56
C GLU A 16 8.07 1.64 13.25
N ARG A 17 9.03 2.58 13.34
CA ARG A 17 9.53 3.42 12.23
C ARG A 17 10.09 2.69 10.99
N ASN A 18 10.44 1.40 11.08
CA ASN A 18 10.97 0.66 9.95
C ASN A 18 9.88 -0.15 9.24
N VAL A 19 9.14 0.46 8.29
CA VAL A 19 8.16 -0.23 7.43
C VAL A 19 8.75 -1.44 6.68
N PHE A 20 10.07 -1.46 6.45
CA PHE A 20 10.78 -2.57 5.79
C PHE A 20 11.26 -3.67 6.74
N ARG A 21 11.38 -3.41 8.05
CA ARG A 21 11.86 -4.42 9.02
C ARG A 21 10.71 -5.36 9.36
N GLY A 22 10.83 -6.63 9.00
CA GLY A 22 9.79 -7.63 9.23
C GLY A 22 8.81 -7.83 8.06
N LEU A 23 8.92 -7.05 6.99
CA LEU A 23 8.08 -7.22 5.79
C LEU A 23 8.39 -8.56 5.10
N PHE A 24 9.68 -8.83 4.88
CA PHE A 24 10.16 -10.09 4.28
C PHE A 24 10.30 -11.25 5.27
N THR A 25 10.23 -10.98 6.58
CA THR A 25 10.36 -12.00 7.63
C THR A 25 9.09 -12.84 7.80
N ASN A 26 7.94 -12.32 7.37
CA ASN A 26 6.68 -13.05 7.41
C ASN A 26 6.28 -13.52 5.99
N PRO A 27 6.53 -14.79 5.65
CA PRO A 27 6.34 -15.29 4.29
C PRO A 27 4.88 -15.21 3.82
N ILE A 28 3.91 -15.32 4.73
CA ILE A 28 2.47 -15.23 4.40
C ILE A 28 2.14 -13.85 3.81
N PHE A 29 2.65 -12.79 4.41
CA PHE A 29 2.43 -11.44 3.90
C PHE A 29 3.12 -11.21 2.57
N CYS A 30 4.35 -11.70 2.41
CA CYS A 30 5.07 -11.60 1.14
C CYS A 30 4.30 -12.29 0.01
N VAL A 31 3.75 -13.49 0.26
CA VAL A 31 2.94 -14.24 -0.71
C VAL A 31 1.68 -13.47 -1.09
N ILE A 32 0.92 -12.96 -0.12
CA ILE A 32 -0.32 -12.20 -0.40
C ILE A 32 0.00 -10.92 -1.17
N TRP A 33 1.05 -10.21 -0.79
CA TRP A 33 1.45 -8.95 -1.43
C TRP A 33 1.93 -9.15 -2.88
N VAL A 34 2.72 -10.18 -3.14
CA VAL A 34 3.15 -10.55 -4.50
C VAL A 34 1.96 -11.03 -5.34
N PHE A 35 1.09 -11.88 -4.77
CA PHE A 35 -0.09 -12.38 -5.46
C PHE A 35 -1.03 -11.24 -5.87
N THR A 36 -1.29 -10.29 -4.96
CA THR A 36 -2.16 -9.13 -5.23
C THR A 36 -1.58 -8.18 -6.28
N ILE A 37 -0.25 -8.02 -6.37
CA ILE A 37 0.40 -7.28 -7.46
C ILE A 37 0.18 -7.97 -8.81
N ILE A 38 0.42 -9.28 -8.88
CA ILE A 38 0.29 -10.06 -10.12
C ILE A 38 -1.15 -9.99 -10.63
N VAL A 39 -2.12 -10.23 -9.74
CA VAL A 39 -3.55 -10.17 -10.09
C VAL A 39 -3.94 -8.74 -10.52
N GLN A 40 -3.48 -7.69 -9.83
CA GLN A 40 -3.75 -6.30 -10.24
C GLN A 40 -3.21 -6.00 -11.64
N PHE A 41 -1.98 -6.42 -11.94
CA PHE A 41 -1.41 -6.21 -13.28
C PHE A 41 -2.18 -6.97 -14.35
N ALA A 42 -2.54 -8.23 -14.09
CA ALA A 42 -3.31 -9.05 -15.02
C ALA A 42 -4.70 -8.46 -15.30
N VAL A 43 -5.41 -7.99 -14.27
CA VAL A 43 -6.74 -7.38 -14.42
C VAL A 43 -6.67 -6.02 -15.11
N VAL A 44 -5.66 -5.20 -14.85
CA VAL A 44 -5.52 -3.89 -15.51
C VAL A 44 -5.17 -4.05 -17.00
N GLN A 45 -4.30 -5.00 -17.33
CA GLN A 45 -3.85 -5.22 -18.72
C GLN A 45 -4.86 -6.03 -19.56
N TYR A 46 -5.49 -7.05 -18.96
CA TYR A 46 -6.34 -8.02 -19.69
C TYR A 46 -7.81 -7.99 -19.27
N GLY A 47 -8.17 -7.32 -18.19
CA GLY A 47 -9.54 -7.26 -17.67
C GLY A 47 -10.48 -6.32 -18.42
N GLY A 48 -10.02 -5.62 -19.46
CA GLY A 48 -10.76 -4.50 -20.05
C GLY A 48 -12.16 -4.83 -20.60
N ARG A 49 -12.41 -6.07 -21.02
CA ARG A 49 -13.73 -6.50 -21.51
C ARG A 49 -14.71 -6.86 -20.40
N TRP A 50 -14.23 -7.30 -19.25
CA TRP A 50 -15.06 -7.82 -18.14
C TRP A 50 -15.20 -6.80 -17.01
N PHE A 51 -14.14 -6.03 -16.74
CA PHE A 51 -14.07 -5.05 -15.67
C PHE A 51 -14.12 -3.60 -16.18
N SER A 52 -14.34 -3.39 -17.49
CA SER A 52 -14.36 -2.06 -18.12
C SER A 52 -13.10 -1.24 -17.82
N THR A 53 -11.97 -1.92 -17.64
CA THR A 53 -10.67 -1.31 -17.35
C THR A 53 -9.95 -0.91 -18.64
N LYS A 54 -9.26 0.23 -18.63
CA LYS A 54 -8.32 0.58 -19.70
C LYS A 54 -6.90 0.27 -19.25
N PRO A 55 -6.04 -0.26 -20.14
CA PRO A 55 -4.64 -0.47 -19.82
C PRO A 55 -4.00 0.87 -19.48
N LEU A 56 -3.37 0.94 -18.31
CA LEU A 56 -2.69 2.14 -17.83
C LEU A 56 -1.33 2.28 -18.53
N THR A 57 -0.98 3.51 -18.92
CA THR A 57 0.36 3.82 -19.40
C THR A 57 1.38 3.76 -18.25
N LEU A 58 2.66 3.54 -18.59
CA LEU A 58 3.76 3.52 -17.61
C LEU A 58 3.79 4.76 -16.70
N PHE A 59 3.47 5.93 -17.25
CA PHE A 59 3.38 7.17 -16.46
C PHE A 59 2.27 7.12 -15.42
N GLN A 60 1.08 6.64 -15.78
CA GLN A 60 -0.02 6.46 -14.82
C GLN A 60 0.31 5.41 -13.75
N TRP A 61 0.98 4.32 -14.13
CA TRP A 61 1.48 3.34 -13.16
C TRP A 61 2.43 4.00 -12.15
N LEU A 62 3.39 4.79 -12.61
CA LEU A 62 4.32 5.52 -11.74
C LEU A 62 3.60 6.54 -10.85
N CYS A 63 2.63 7.29 -11.37
CA CYS A 63 1.81 8.20 -10.57
C CYS A 63 1.05 7.43 -9.48
N CYS A 64 0.42 6.30 -9.80
CA CYS A 64 -0.28 5.47 -8.82
C CYS A 64 0.65 4.92 -7.73
N VAL A 65 1.88 4.56 -8.09
CA VAL A 65 2.90 4.15 -7.11
C VAL A 65 3.34 5.34 -6.25
N ALA A 66 3.56 6.51 -6.85
CA ALA A 66 3.95 7.72 -6.13
C ALA A 66 2.90 8.16 -5.10
N PHE A 67 1.61 8.17 -5.46
CA PHE A 67 0.52 8.43 -4.51
C PHE A 67 0.45 7.38 -3.40
N GLY A 68 0.69 6.13 -3.75
CA GLY A 68 0.75 5.02 -2.79
C GLY A 68 1.88 5.17 -1.76
N VAL A 69 3.10 5.47 -2.21
CA VAL A 69 4.23 5.76 -1.33
C VAL A 69 3.99 7.03 -0.52
N GLY A 70 3.38 8.05 -1.12
CA GLY A 70 2.97 9.28 -0.44
C GLY A 70 2.04 9.01 0.75
N SER A 71 1.12 8.04 0.63
CA SER A 71 0.26 7.62 1.74
C SER A 71 1.03 6.95 2.89
N LEU A 72 2.11 6.21 2.60
CA LEU A 72 2.99 5.65 3.63
C LEU A 72 3.76 6.76 4.36
N LEU A 73 4.31 7.72 3.62
CA LEU A 73 5.03 8.85 4.18
C LEU A 73 4.10 9.69 5.07
N TRP A 74 2.87 9.96 4.60
CA TRP A 74 1.86 10.67 5.38
C TRP A 74 1.50 9.94 6.68
N ALA A 75 1.36 8.61 6.64
CA ALA A 75 1.12 7.80 7.84
C ALA A 75 2.29 7.89 8.85
N GLN A 76 3.54 7.91 8.39
CA GLN A 76 4.70 8.13 9.26
C GLN A 76 4.69 9.55 9.88
N VAL A 77 4.32 10.57 9.10
CA VAL A 77 4.19 11.95 9.60
C VAL A 77 3.13 12.02 10.70
N ILE A 78 1.93 11.45 10.49
CA ILE A 78 0.88 11.40 11.51
C ILE A 78 1.36 10.65 12.76
N ALA A 79 2.06 9.53 12.60
CA ALA A 79 2.60 8.76 13.74
C ALA A 79 3.66 9.53 14.54
N THR A 80 4.32 10.53 13.96
CA THR A 80 5.26 11.42 14.68
C THR A 80 4.58 12.56 15.43
N ILE A 81 3.30 12.85 15.17
CA ILE A 81 2.56 13.87 15.90
C ILE A 81 2.23 13.30 17.29
N PRO A 82 2.77 13.89 18.38
CA PRO A 82 2.56 13.38 19.71
C PRO A 82 1.08 13.49 20.09
N THR A 83 0.45 12.35 20.38
CA THR A 83 -0.94 12.11 20.81
C THR A 83 -1.29 12.72 22.17
N LYS A 84 -0.57 13.75 22.61
CA LYS A 84 -0.74 14.43 23.91
C LYS A 84 -2.06 15.20 24.01
N PHE A 85 -2.80 15.35 22.91
CA PHE A 85 -4.07 16.07 22.81
C PHE A 85 -5.28 15.19 22.50
N LEU A 86 -5.12 13.87 22.37
CA LEU A 86 -6.26 12.97 22.12
C LEU A 86 -6.81 12.47 23.45
N PRO A 87 -8.00 12.90 23.89
CA PRO A 87 -8.68 12.28 25.01
C PRO A 87 -8.89 10.80 24.70
N ARG A 88 -8.59 9.93 25.67
CA ARG A 88 -8.86 8.50 25.57
C ARG A 88 -10.39 8.31 25.48
N CYS A 89 -10.87 7.74 24.39
CA CYS A 89 -12.22 7.19 24.28
C CYS A 89 -12.21 5.74 24.76
#